data_AF-A0A9P0HMU7-F1
#
_entry.id   AF-A0A9P0HMU7-F1
#
_cell.length_a   1.000
_cell.length_b   1.000
_cell.length_c   1.000
_cell.angle_alpha   90.00
_cell.angle_beta   90.00
_cell.angle_gamma   90.00
#
_symmetry.space_group_name_H-M   'P 1'
#
loop_
_entity.id
_entity.type
_entity.pdbx_description
1 polymer ?
#
loop_
_entity_poly.entity_id
_entity_poly.type
_entity_poly.pdbx_seq_one_letter_code
_entity_poly.pdbx_strand_id
1 'polypeptide(L)'
;MIFFLRLLKAQMLKSKLKNYIETRKYSIKEEERKHNWCSKCCNWWKKKCPCCFSDPSKVKTSYSKYEKFRISLFTQGTYENYILKSIIGFLSGVLLTYLFFIFFILQLNFPLGSATTMCSIFGLILSLGLAYSYKIRCIVFLLLPQFFSKRGRQALVAYAFILALTGPAKNTLHNMRVLSETMACGQGKLKAAVKSLIDLIKKPFYAIKDSMKQIMEKIKVVVEKVKEIITTLKRIVKSVIGVIKSAYEWLNSVVSMCGKKLGTPFERCEKAFGQAYDSCIETVPVFFDVLCKVTDFVQGVCYIVKPVDYICELFDFVSDEIVNFVKKKLTEFSSQVKNIFYVSVKFSHNFEFHTEQSKSVKEIAANIMMEVKQRSEKIVYFFDWMSFVFSFFFLYMLFQ
;
A
#
# COMPACT_ATOMS: atom_id res chain seq x y z
N MET A 1 -19.62 50.81 -65.03
CA MET A 1 -19.11 49.82 -64.04
C MET A 1 -18.23 48.72 -64.67
N ILE A 2 -18.59 48.14 -65.81
CA ILE A 2 -17.84 47.04 -66.46
C ILE A 2 -16.44 47.45 -66.96
N PHE A 3 -16.27 48.69 -67.44
CA PHE A 3 -14.99 49.19 -67.94
C PHE A 3 -13.91 49.26 -66.84
N PHE A 4 -14.27 49.75 -65.64
CA PHE A 4 -13.36 49.83 -64.49
C PHE A 4 -12.90 48.45 -64.00
N LEU A 5 -13.80 47.46 -63.99
CA LEU A 5 -13.48 46.06 -63.67
C LEU A 5 -12.51 45.45 -64.69
N ARG A 6 -12.66 45.75 -65.99
CA ARG A 6 -11.73 45.29 -67.02
C ARG A 6 -10.36 45.97 -66.88
N LEU A 7 -10.32 47.23 -66.50
CA LEU A 7 -9.09 48.00 -66.31
C LEU A 7 -8.29 47.51 -65.08
N LEU A 8 -8.97 47.22 -63.97
CA LEU A 8 -8.37 46.57 -62.79
C LEU A 8 -7.85 45.17 -63.11
N LYS A 9 -8.63 44.36 -63.86
CA LYS A 9 -8.20 43.02 -64.29
C LYS A 9 -6.98 43.09 -65.21
N ALA A 10 -6.92 44.07 -66.11
CA ALA A 10 -5.77 44.29 -66.98
C ALA A 10 -4.51 44.71 -66.17
N GLN A 11 -4.66 45.59 -65.19
CA GLN A 11 -3.55 45.98 -64.30
C GLN A 11 -3.05 44.81 -63.45
N MET A 12 -3.95 43.99 -62.90
CA MET A 12 -3.58 42.77 -62.17
C MET A 12 -2.86 41.74 -63.06
N LEU A 13 -3.32 41.53 -64.29
CA LEU A 13 -2.66 40.65 -65.25
C LEU A 13 -1.27 41.17 -65.61
N LYS A 14 -1.10 42.48 -65.79
CA LYS A 14 0.18 43.11 -66.06
C LYS A 14 1.17 42.93 -64.89
N SER A 15 0.68 43.04 -63.66
CA SER A 15 1.46 42.76 -62.44
C SER A 15 1.88 41.29 -62.35
N LYS A 16 0.95 40.35 -62.58
CA LYS A 16 1.25 38.91 -62.61
C LYS A 16 2.25 38.54 -63.71
N LEU A 17 2.14 39.13 -64.90
CA LEU A 17 3.07 38.91 -65.99
C LEU A 17 4.47 39.42 -65.64
N LYS A 18 4.57 40.58 -64.96
CA LYS A 18 5.86 41.14 -64.51
C LYS A 18 6.54 40.20 -63.51
N ASN A 19 5.81 39.71 -62.50
CA ASN A 19 6.34 38.74 -61.54
C ASN A 19 6.75 37.43 -62.22
N TYR A 20 5.96 36.92 -63.16
CA TYR A 20 6.31 35.70 -63.91
C TYR A 20 7.61 35.86 -64.72
N ILE A 21 7.80 37.01 -65.39
CA ILE A 21 9.02 37.31 -66.14
C ILE A 21 10.24 37.38 -65.20
N GLU A 22 10.07 37.94 -64.00
CA GLU A 22 11.15 38.06 -63.02
C GLU A 22 11.56 36.70 -62.46
N THR A 23 10.59 35.86 -62.07
CA THR A 23 10.85 34.49 -61.62
C THR A 23 11.52 33.67 -62.71
N ARG A 24 11.04 33.77 -63.96
CA ARG A 24 11.66 33.09 -65.12
C ARG A 24 13.12 33.52 -65.33
N LYS A 25 13.45 34.81 -65.21
CA LYS A 25 14.83 35.29 -65.31
C LYS A 25 15.71 34.73 -64.19
N TYR A 26 15.17 34.58 -62.99
CA TYR A 26 15.90 33.98 -61.87
C TYR A 26 16.17 32.49 -62.13
N SER A 27 15.16 31.74 -62.58
CA SER A 27 15.30 30.32 -62.93
C SER A 27 16.33 30.09 -64.04
N ILE A 28 16.31 30.92 -65.11
CA ILE A 28 17.29 30.83 -66.20
C ILE A 28 18.71 31.13 -65.69
N LYS A 29 18.89 32.14 -64.84
CA LYS A 29 20.21 32.43 -64.23
C LYS A 29 20.70 31.30 -63.34
N GLU A 30 19.80 30.63 -62.63
CA GLU A 30 20.14 29.49 -61.78
C GLU A 30 20.55 28.27 -62.62
N GLU A 31 19.85 28.02 -63.73
CA GLU A 31 20.16 26.97 -64.70
C GLU A 31 21.49 27.24 -65.42
N GLU A 32 21.74 28.49 -65.85
CA GLU A 32 23.04 28.94 -66.37
C GLU A 32 24.14 28.76 -65.33
N ARG A 33 23.91 29.12 -64.06
CA ARG A 33 24.90 28.94 -62.98
C ARG A 33 25.21 27.47 -62.73
N LYS A 34 24.21 26.59 -62.81
CA LYS A 34 24.36 25.12 -62.70
C LYS A 34 25.14 24.56 -63.90
N HIS A 35 24.83 25.03 -65.12
CA HIS A 35 25.54 24.65 -66.33
C HIS A 35 26.99 25.14 -66.34
N ASN A 36 27.25 26.37 -65.83
CA ASN A 36 28.60 26.93 -65.71
C ASN A 36 29.42 26.22 -64.63
N TRP A 37 28.80 25.81 -63.52
CA TRP A 37 29.46 25.01 -62.49
C TRP A 37 29.78 23.60 -63.00
N CYS A 38 28.86 22.98 -63.73
CA CYS A 38 29.07 21.67 -64.37
C CYS A 38 30.16 21.74 -65.45
N SER A 39 30.19 22.81 -66.27
CA SER A 39 31.23 23.02 -67.29
C SER A 39 32.60 23.32 -66.67
N LYS A 40 32.66 24.11 -65.58
CA LYS A 40 33.89 24.36 -64.83
C LYS A 40 34.41 23.09 -64.16
N CYS A 41 33.53 22.26 -63.61
CA CYS A 41 33.90 20.97 -63.06
C CYS A 41 34.42 20.03 -64.17
N CYS A 42 33.73 19.95 -65.32
CA CYS A 42 34.18 19.17 -66.47
C CYS A 42 35.52 19.66 -67.03
N ASN A 43 35.75 20.97 -67.11
CA ASN A 43 37.03 21.57 -67.53
C ASN A 43 38.15 21.37 -66.51
N TRP A 44 37.82 21.40 -65.21
CA TRP A 44 38.77 21.08 -64.13
C TRP A 44 39.18 19.60 -64.18
N TRP A 45 38.23 18.70 -64.46
CA TRP A 45 38.50 17.27 -64.68
C TRP A 45 39.28 17.02 -65.99
N LYS A 46 39.01 17.74 -67.09
CA LYS A 46 39.80 17.70 -68.33
C LYS A 46 41.25 18.14 -68.12
N LYS A 47 41.50 19.15 -67.28
CA LYS A 47 42.86 19.59 -66.93
C LYS A 47 43.61 18.59 -66.06
N LYS A 48 42.89 17.85 -65.19
CA LYS A 48 43.50 16.93 -64.22
C LYS A 48 43.73 15.52 -64.78
N CYS A 49 42.96 15.11 -65.80
CA CYS A 49 43.18 13.89 -66.59
C CYS A 49 42.94 14.17 -68.09
N PRO A 50 43.97 14.57 -68.85
CA PRO A 50 43.86 14.78 -70.30
C PRO A 50 43.49 13.51 -71.07
N CYS A 51 43.84 12.34 -70.51
CA CYS A 51 43.65 11.02 -71.13
C CYS A 51 42.20 10.48 -71.10
N CYS A 52 41.33 11.04 -70.26
CA CYS A 52 39.95 10.53 -70.12
C CYS A 52 38.93 11.19 -71.08
N PHE A 53 39.30 12.27 -71.78
CA PHE A 53 38.36 13.09 -72.57
C PHE A 53 38.97 13.63 -73.88
N SER A 54 39.88 12.87 -74.48
CA SER A 54 40.40 13.14 -75.83
C SER A 54 39.28 13.04 -76.87
N ASP A 55 39.21 14.01 -77.77
CA ASP A 55 38.31 14.04 -78.93
C ASP A 55 38.59 12.82 -79.85
N PRO A 56 37.61 11.93 -80.11
CA PRO A 56 37.83 10.70 -80.86
C PRO A 56 38.13 10.93 -82.36
N SER A 57 38.04 12.17 -82.85
CA SER A 57 38.15 12.49 -84.28
C SER A 57 39.58 12.75 -84.79
N LYS A 58 40.61 12.75 -83.93
CA LYS A 58 42.00 13.05 -84.33
C LYS A 58 43.05 12.11 -83.73
N VAL A 59 42.84 10.79 -83.78
CA VAL A 59 43.94 9.85 -83.57
C VAL A 59 43.82 8.66 -84.53
N LYS A 60 44.65 8.63 -85.59
CA LYS A 60 45.00 7.38 -86.27
C LYS A 60 45.99 6.64 -85.35
N THR A 61 45.48 6.04 -84.27
CA THR A 61 46.30 5.24 -83.35
C THR A 61 46.28 3.78 -83.78
N SER A 62 47.46 3.22 -84.03
CA SER A 62 47.65 1.78 -84.01
C SER A 62 47.45 1.30 -82.56
N TYR A 63 46.21 1.01 -82.19
CA TYR A 63 45.88 0.58 -80.83
C TYR A 63 46.60 -0.74 -80.50
N SER A 64 47.29 -0.77 -79.36
CA SER A 64 47.85 -2.00 -78.77
C SER A 64 46.74 -3.04 -78.57
N LYS A 65 47.10 -4.33 -78.62
CA LYS A 65 46.17 -5.47 -78.45
C LYS A 65 45.33 -5.33 -77.17
N TYR A 66 45.93 -4.79 -76.10
CA TYR A 66 45.26 -4.52 -74.83
C TYR A 66 44.24 -3.38 -74.89
N GLU A 67 44.50 -2.31 -75.65
CA GLU A 67 43.55 -1.19 -75.77
C GLU A 67 42.37 -1.55 -76.66
N LYS A 68 42.59 -2.31 -77.73
CA LYS A 68 41.50 -2.86 -78.56
C LYS A 68 40.59 -3.79 -77.74
N PHE A 69 41.18 -4.66 -76.91
CA PHE A 69 40.44 -5.52 -76.00
C PHE A 69 39.66 -4.72 -74.95
N ARG A 70 40.26 -3.68 -74.36
CA ARG A 70 39.56 -2.80 -73.40
C ARG A 70 38.40 -2.05 -74.04
N ILE A 71 38.59 -1.52 -75.25
CA ILE A 71 37.50 -0.85 -76.00
C ILE A 71 36.39 -1.87 -76.30
N SER A 72 36.75 -3.08 -76.73
CA SER A 72 35.80 -4.15 -77.03
C SER A 72 35.00 -4.61 -75.79
N LEU A 73 35.61 -4.66 -74.60
CA LEU A 73 34.92 -4.95 -73.33
C LEU A 73 33.81 -3.94 -72.98
N PHE A 74 33.97 -2.66 -73.34
CA PHE A 74 32.99 -1.61 -73.01
C PHE A 74 32.07 -1.24 -74.18
N THR A 75 32.41 -1.62 -75.41
CA THR A 75 31.60 -1.38 -76.61
C THR A 75 30.34 -2.24 -76.59
N GLN A 76 29.17 -1.62 -76.75
CA GLN A 76 27.89 -2.35 -76.72
C GLN A 76 27.77 -3.29 -77.92
N GLY A 77 27.31 -4.54 -77.69
CA GLY A 77 27.08 -5.54 -78.74
C GLY A 77 28.23 -6.52 -79.00
N THR A 78 29.40 -6.34 -78.37
CA THR A 78 30.51 -7.30 -78.47
C THR A 78 30.32 -8.51 -77.54
N TYR A 79 30.88 -9.66 -77.92
CA TYR A 79 30.84 -10.89 -77.12
C TYR A 79 31.52 -10.73 -75.76
N GLU A 80 32.65 -10.02 -75.72
CA GLU A 80 33.43 -9.76 -74.50
C GLU A 80 32.64 -8.90 -73.48
N ASN A 81 31.93 -7.88 -73.95
CA ASN A 81 31.05 -7.06 -73.10
C ASN A 81 29.87 -7.89 -72.56
N TYR A 82 29.31 -8.81 -73.36
CA TYR A 82 28.25 -9.70 -72.91
C TYR A 82 28.72 -10.64 -71.80
N ILE A 83 29.88 -11.29 -71.96
CA ILE A 83 30.47 -12.15 -70.93
C ILE A 83 30.75 -11.35 -69.67
N LEU A 84 31.40 -10.19 -69.78
CA LEU A 84 31.74 -9.36 -68.62
C LEU A 84 30.48 -8.95 -67.84
N LYS A 85 29.42 -8.50 -68.54
CA LYS A 85 28.13 -8.16 -67.91
C LYS A 85 27.46 -9.37 -67.26
N SER A 86 27.58 -10.55 -67.86
CA SER A 86 27.02 -11.78 -67.30
C SER A 86 27.75 -12.19 -66.02
N ILE A 87 29.09 -12.16 -66.01
CA ILE A 87 29.91 -12.46 -64.83
C ILE A 87 29.62 -11.47 -63.70
N ILE A 88 29.63 -10.17 -63.99
CA ILE A 88 29.31 -9.12 -63.01
C ILE A 88 27.86 -9.26 -62.52
N GLY A 89 26.93 -9.53 -63.43
CA GLY A 89 25.52 -9.78 -63.11
C GLY A 89 25.35 -10.95 -62.15
N PHE A 90 25.98 -12.10 -62.45
CA PHE A 90 25.94 -13.29 -61.61
C PHE A 90 26.54 -13.04 -60.22
N LEU A 91 27.74 -12.44 -60.16
CA LEU A 91 28.39 -12.10 -58.89
C LEU A 91 27.53 -11.14 -58.05
N SER A 92 26.93 -10.13 -58.70
CA SER A 92 26.03 -9.20 -58.02
C SER A 92 24.75 -9.89 -57.52
N GLY A 93 24.24 -10.88 -58.25
CA GLY A 93 23.07 -11.66 -57.85
C GLY A 93 23.35 -12.59 -56.66
N VAL A 94 24.52 -13.24 -56.64
CA VAL A 94 24.97 -14.05 -55.50
C VAL A 94 25.14 -13.16 -54.26
N LEU A 95 25.77 -11.99 -54.42
CA LEU A 95 25.94 -11.02 -53.34
C LEU A 95 24.58 -10.53 -52.81
N LEU A 96 23.64 -10.18 -53.69
CA LEU A 96 22.31 -9.71 -53.29
C LEU A 96 21.51 -10.82 -52.58
N THR A 97 21.63 -12.06 -53.05
CA THR A 97 21.02 -13.23 -52.40
C THR A 97 21.56 -13.43 -50.99
N TYR A 98 22.88 -13.29 -50.80
CA TYR A 98 23.51 -13.36 -49.48
C TYR A 98 23.02 -12.25 -48.54
N LEU A 99 22.88 -11.02 -49.05
CA LEU A 99 22.30 -9.91 -48.28
C LEU A 99 20.85 -10.18 -47.87
N PHE A 100 20.01 -10.73 -48.77
CA PHE A 100 18.65 -11.12 -48.42
C PHE A 100 18.59 -12.27 -47.41
N PHE A 101 19.51 -13.23 -47.49
CA PHE A 101 19.61 -14.32 -46.52
C PHE A 101 19.93 -13.79 -45.11
N ILE A 102 20.91 -12.89 -45.00
CA ILE A 102 21.22 -12.20 -43.73
C ILE A 102 20.00 -11.43 -43.22
N PHE A 103 19.31 -10.71 -44.10
CA PHE A 103 18.12 -9.94 -43.73
C PHE A 103 16.96 -10.82 -43.24
N PHE A 104 16.70 -11.96 -43.87
CA PHE A 104 15.66 -12.89 -43.45
C PHE A 104 15.94 -13.53 -42.08
N ILE A 105 17.20 -13.85 -41.79
CA ILE A 105 17.59 -14.45 -40.51
C ILE A 105 17.64 -13.40 -39.41
N LEU A 106 18.38 -12.31 -39.60
CA LEU A 106 18.64 -11.34 -38.53
C LEU A 106 17.45 -10.42 -38.29
N GLN A 107 16.77 -10.01 -39.36
CA GLN A 107 15.79 -8.92 -39.29
C GLN A 107 14.34 -9.43 -39.28
N LEU A 108 14.04 -10.49 -40.03
CA LEU A 108 12.71 -11.14 -40.01
C LEU A 108 12.61 -12.33 -39.05
N ASN A 109 13.72 -12.77 -38.42
CA ASN A 109 13.76 -13.91 -37.50
C ASN A 109 13.13 -15.19 -38.09
N PHE A 110 13.26 -15.42 -39.40
CA PHE A 110 12.79 -16.67 -39.99
C PHE A 110 13.67 -17.85 -39.54
N PRO A 111 13.08 -19.05 -39.34
CA PRO A 111 13.86 -20.23 -39.03
C PRO A 111 14.81 -20.55 -40.18
N LEU A 112 16.04 -20.98 -39.84
CA LEU A 112 17.12 -21.29 -40.79
C LEU A 112 16.67 -22.16 -41.96
N GLY A 113 15.81 -23.16 -41.71
CA GLY A 113 15.30 -24.06 -42.74
C GLY A 113 14.41 -23.38 -43.80
N SER A 114 13.50 -22.49 -43.39
CA SER A 114 12.63 -21.80 -44.35
C SER A 114 13.38 -20.70 -45.10
N ALA A 115 14.26 -19.97 -44.42
CA ALA A 115 15.10 -18.93 -45.02
C ALA A 115 16.03 -19.51 -46.09
N THR A 116 16.69 -20.64 -45.81
CA THR A 116 17.58 -21.32 -46.77
C THR A 116 16.82 -21.79 -48.00
N THR A 117 15.64 -22.39 -47.83
CA THR A 117 14.81 -22.88 -48.94
C THR A 117 14.35 -21.71 -49.84
N MET A 118 13.83 -20.63 -49.25
CA MET A 118 13.37 -19.47 -50.01
C MET A 118 14.52 -18.74 -50.72
N CYS A 119 15.64 -18.50 -50.03
CA CYS A 119 16.81 -17.87 -50.62
C CYS A 119 17.47 -18.74 -51.70
N SER A 120 17.40 -20.06 -51.59
CA SER A 120 17.90 -20.95 -52.66
C SER A 120 17.07 -20.81 -53.93
N ILE A 121 15.74 -20.84 -53.81
CA ILE A 121 14.83 -20.71 -54.97
C ILE A 121 14.95 -19.31 -55.60
N PHE A 122 14.78 -18.25 -54.81
CA PHE A 122 14.86 -16.88 -55.31
C PHE A 122 16.27 -16.49 -55.73
N GLY A 123 17.29 -16.97 -55.03
CA GLY A 123 18.69 -16.68 -55.33
C GLY A 123 19.16 -17.28 -56.64
N LEU A 124 18.70 -18.49 -56.98
CA LEU A 124 18.94 -19.09 -58.30
C LEU A 124 18.29 -18.27 -59.41
N ILE A 125 17.00 -17.90 -59.24
CA ILE A 125 16.27 -17.07 -60.21
C ILE A 125 16.94 -15.71 -60.39
N LEU A 126 17.35 -15.07 -59.30
CA LEU A 126 17.92 -13.73 -59.31
C LEU A 126 19.35 -13.73 -59.87
N SER A 127 20.18 -14.72 -59.51
CA SER A 127 21.56 -14.83 -60.01
C SER A 127 21.60 -15.17 -61.50
N LEU A 128 20.76 -16.11 -61.96
CA LEU A 128 20.64 -16.44 -63.38
C LEU A 128 19.95 -15.31 -64.16
N GLY A 129 18.93 -14.67 -63.57
CA GLY A 129 18.22 -13.53 -64.16
C GLY A 129 19.14 -12.33 -64.39
N LEU A 130 19.98 -11.99 -63.42
CA LEU A 130 20.98 -10.92 -63.55
C LEU A 130 22.12 -11.28 -64.51
N ALA A 131 22.50 -12.56 -64.58
CA ALA A 131 23.52 -13.02 -65.53
C ALA A 131 23.04 -12.87 -66.98
N TYR A 132 21.85 -13.38 -67.32
CA TYR A 132 21.45 -13.57 -68.72
C TYR A 132 20.38 -12.58 -69.24
N SER A 133 19.56 -11.98 -68.37
CA SER A 133 18.42 -11.13 -68.80
C SER A 133 18.68 -9.64 -68.59
N TYR A 134 18.71 -8.87 -69.68
CA TYR A 134 18.84 -7.42 -69.60
C TYR A 134 17.63 -6.75 -68.91
N LYS A 135 16.42 -7.32 -69.06
CA LYS A 135 15.20 -6.81 -68.41
C LYS A 135 15.31 -6.91 -66.89
N ILE A 136 15.74 -8.06 -66.38
CA ILE A 136 15.92 -8.28 -64.94
C ILE A 136 17.01 -7.36 -64.38
N ARG A 137 18.14 -7.21 -65.10
CA ARG A 137 19.18 -6.23 -64.71
C ARG A 137 18.63 -4.82 -64.59
N CYS A 138 17.87 -4.34 -65.57
CA CYS A 138 17.29 -3.00 -65.54
C CYS A 138 16.33 -2.82 -64.35
N ILE A 139 15.46 -3.79 -64.10
CA ILE A 139 14.51 -3.74 -62.97
C ILE A 139 15.28 -3.67 -61.63
N VAL A 140 16.24 -4.57 -61.41
CA VAL A 140 17.06 -4.60 -60.18
C VAL A 140 17.84 -3.31 -59.97
N PHE A 141 18.45 -2.75 -61.02
CA PHE A 141 19.17 -1.48 -60.92
C PHE A 141 18.25 -0.28 -60.69
N LEU A 142 17.00 -0.32 -61.17
CA LEU A 142 16.00 0.72 -60.93
C LEU A 142 15.37 0.62 -59.53
N LEU A 143 15.36 -0.57 -58.91
CA LEU A 143 14.88 -0.76 -57.54
C LEU A 143 15.75 -0.07 -56.49
N LEU A 144 17.07 -0.02 -56.70
CA LEU A 144 18.00 0.67 -55.80
C LEU A 144 17.63 2.15 -55.58
N PRO A 145 17.44 2.99 -56.64
CA PRO A 145 16.90 4.34 -56.48
C PRO A 145 15.48 4.40 -55.91
N GLN A 146 14.63 3.39 -56.14
CA GLN A 146 13.25 3.39 -55.66
C GLN A 146 13.15 3.29 -54.13
N PHE A 147 14.11 2.66 -53.44
CA PHE A 147 14.20 2.71 -51.97
C PHE A 147 14.35 4.14 -51.42
N PHE A 148 15.01 5.02 -52.18
CA PHE A 148 15.18 6.43 -51.82
C PHE A 148 14.02 7.33 -52.27
N SER A 149 13.03 6.78 -52.97
CA SER A 149 11.83 7.51 -53.38
C SER A 149 10.91 7.83 -52.20
N LYS A 150 9.91 8.69 -52.40
CA LYS A 150 8.88 8.98 -51.38
C LYS A 150 8.16 7.70 -50.91
N ARG A 151 7.87 6.78 -51.84
CA ARG A 151 7.22 5.50 -51.54
C ARG A 151 8.17 4.53 -50.81
N GLY A 152 9.44 4.48 -51.22
CA GLY A 152 10.46 3.68 -50.55
C GLY A 152 10.69 4.10 -49.10
N ARG A 153 10.74 5.41 -48.82
CA ARG A 153 10.81 5.93 -47.44
C ARG A 153 9.60 5.56 -46.59
N GLN A 154 8.40 5.60 -47.15
CA GLN A 154 7.19 5.17 -46.44
C GLN A 154 7.25 3.67 -46.10
N ALA A 155 7.71 2.83 -47.02
CA ALA A 155 7.91 1.41 -46.77
C ALA A 155 8.97 1.15 -45.69
N LEU A 156 10.10 1.89 -45.71
CA LEU A 156 11.14 1.79 -44.68
C LEU A 156 10.65 2.22 -43.28
N VAL A 157 9.84 3.28 -43.20
CA VAL A 157 9.26 3.73 -41.92
C VAL A 157 8.26 2.71 -41.38
N ALA A 158 7.39 2.16 -42.23
CA ALA A 158 6.48 1.09 -41.84
C ALA A 158 7.23 -0.16 -41.37
N TYR A 159 8.33 -0.50 -42.05
CA TYR A 159 9.22 -1.58 -41.64
C TYR A 159 9.88 -1.34 -40.27
N ALA A 160 10.39 -0.13 -40.03
CA ALA A 160 10.94 0.25 -38.73
C ALA A 160 9.90 0.14 -37.59
N PHE A 161 8.65 0.49 -37.88
CA PHE A 161 7.55 0.33 -36.93
C PHE A 161 7.24 -1.14 -36.61
N ILE A 162 7.23 -2.00 -37.63
CA ILE A 162 7.07 -3.46 -37.43
C ILE A 162 8.18 -4.00 -36.52
N LEU A 163 9.44 -3.60 -36.75
CA LEU A 163 10.58 -4.03 -35.93
C LEU A 163 10.50 -3.54 -34.48
N ALA A 164 10.05 -2.29 -34.27
CA ALA A 164 9.85 -1.75 -32.93
C ALA A 164 8.78 -2.52 -32.14
N LEU A 165 7.77 -3.04 -32.83
CA LEU A 165 6.71 -3.85 -32.22
C LEU A 165 7.13 -5.29 -31.97
N THR A 166 7.76 -5.95 -32.93
CA THR A 166 8.12 -7.39 -32.82
C THR A 166 9.29 -7.63 -31.87
N GLY A 167 10.20 -6.66 -31.69
CA GLY A 167 11.31 -6.74 -30.74
C GLY A 167 11.00 -6.04 -29.40
N PRO A 168 11.28 -4.72 -29.27
CA PRO A 168 11.14 -3.99 -28.02
C PRO A 168 9.75 -4.08 -27.37
N ALA A 169 8.65 -3.95 -28.13
CA ALA A 169 7.32 -3.96 -27.52
C ALA A 169 6.95 -5.35 -26.97
N LYS A 170 7.34 -6.43 -27.66
CA LYS A 170 7.19 -7.81 -27.14
C LYS A 170 7.97 -8.03 -25.85
N ASN A 171 9.19 -7.49 -25.77
CA ASN A 171 10.00 -7.54 -24.54
C ASN A 171 9.35 -6.73 -23.40
N THR A 172 8.83 -5.54 -23.69
CA THR A 172 8.09 -4.72 -22.72
C THR A 172 6.85 -5.45 -22.21
N LEU A 173 6.10 -6.12 -23.08
CA LEU A 173 4.95 -6.94 -22.68
C LEU A 173 5.36 -8.10 -21.77
N HIS A 174 6.49 -8.75 -22.06
CA HIS A 174 7.04 -9.79 -21.18
C HIS A 174 7.44 -9.23 -19.81
N ASN A 175 8.12 -8.08 -19.77
CA ASN A 175 8.52 -7.42 -18.53
C ASN A 175 7.31 -6.95 -17.71
N MET A 176 6.28 -6.41 -18.35
CA MET A 176 5.01 -6.08 -17.69
C MET A 176 4.37 -7.32 -17.06
N ARG A 177 4.45 -8.46 -17.76
CA ARG A 177 3.98 -9.74 -17.23
C ARG A 177 4.72 -10.12 -15.95
N VAL A 178 6.04 -10.13 -15.98
CA VAL A 178 6.88 -10.49 -14.82
C VAL A 178 6.69 -9.48 -13.68
N LEU A 179 6.54 -8.20 -13.98
CA LEU A 179 6.25 -7.15 -13.01
C LEU A 179 4.93 -7.41 -12.28
N SER A 180 3.86 -7.75 -13.00
CA SER A 180 2.55 -8.06 -12.41
C SER A 180 2.61 -9.28 -11.48
N GLU A 181 3.31 -10.34 -11.88
CA GLU A 181 3.53 -11.53 -11.05
C GLU A 181 4.37 -11.21 -9.79
N THR A 182 5.42 -10.40 -9.96
CA THR A 182 6.30 -9.96 -8.86
C THR A 182 5.53 -9.11 -7.86
N MET A 183 4.66 -8.21 -8.33
CA MET A 183 3.80 -7.39 -7.48
C MET A 183 2.84 -8.25 -6.64
N ALA A 184 2.21 -9.27 -7.24
CA ALA A 184 1.36 -10.21 -6.51
C ALA A 184 2.13 -10.97 -5.43
N CYS A 185 3.33 -11.44 -5.74
CA CYS A 185 4.19 -12.11 -4.77
C CYS A 185 4.64 -11.17 -3.65
N GLY A 186 5.09 -9.95 -4.00
CA GLY A 186 5.57 -8.94 -3.07
C GLY A 186 4.51 -8.53 -2.05
N GLN A 187 3.27 -8.33 -2.48
CA GLN A 187 2.18 -8.03 -1.55
C GLN A 187 1.82 -9.23 -0.66
N GLY A 188 1.93 -10.47 -1.17
CA GLY A 188 1.80 -11.68 -0.35
C GLY A 188 2.86 -11.76 0.75
N LYS A 189 4.12 -11.46 0.43
CA LYS A 189 5.23 -11.38 1.39
C LYS A 189 5.03 -10.26 2.40
N LEU A 190 4.59 -9.08 1.94
CA LEU A 190 4.30 -7.94 2.82
C LEU A 190 3.17 -8.28 3.80
N LYS A 191 2.09 -8.91 3.34
CA LYS A 191 0.99 -9.36 4.21
C LYS A 191 1.47 -10.35 5.26
N ALA A 192 2.32 -11.30 4.88
CA ALA A 192 2.91 -12.25 5.82
C ALA A 192 3.79 -11.55 6.86
N ALA A 193 4.67 -10.64 6.44
CA ALA A 193 5.53 -9.87 7.33
C ALA A 193 4.73 -9.00 8.32
N VAL A 194 3.69 -8.30 7.85
CA VAL A 194 2.80 -7.49 8.70
C VAL A 194 2.09 -8.38 9.73
N LYS A 195 1.61 -9.56 9.33
CA LYS A 195 1.00 -10.52 10.26
C LYS A 195 1.99 -10.97 11.34
N SER A 196 3.23 -11.29 10.97
CA SER A 196 4.28 -11.64 11.93
C SER A 196 4.61 -10.51 12.89
N LEU A 197 4.64 -9.25 12.43
CA LEU A 197 4.84 -8.09 13.29
C LEU A 197 3.69 -7.90 14.28
N ILE A 198 2.44 -8.06 13.83
CA ILE A 198 1.26 -7.99 14.71
C ILE A 198 1.32 -9.09 15.78
N ASP A 199 1.67 -10.32 15.40
CA ASP A 199 1.80 -11.43 16.36
C ASP A 199 2.93 -11.18 17.36
N LEU A 200 4.01 -10.51 16.95
CA LEU A 200 5.09 -10.10 17.85
C LEU A 200 4.63 -9.01 18.83
N ILE A 201 3.88 -8.00 18.35
CA ILE A 201 3.33 -6.92 19.17
C ILE A 201 2.34 -7.45 20.22
N LYS A 202 1.61 -8.53 19.93
CA LYS A 202 0.67 -9.14 20.90
C LYS A 202 1.36 -9.81 22.10
N LYS A 203 2.60 -10.30 21.96
CA LYS A 203 3.32 -11.01 23.03
C LYS A 203 3.44 -10.20 24.34
N PRO A 204 3.91 -8.94 24.34
CA PRO A 204 4.00 -8.15 25.57
C PRO A 204 2.63 -7.92 26.22
N PHE A 205 1.55 -7.75 25.45
CA PHE A 205 0.21 -7.59 26.02
C PHE A 205 -0.27 -8.84 26.76
N TYR A 206 0.02 -10.03 26.23
CA TYR A 206 -0.28 -11.28 26.95
C TYR A 206 0.53 -11.40 28.25
N ALA A 207 1.82 -11.05 28.22
CA ALA A 207 2.65 -11.06 29.41
C ALA A 207 2.18 -10.07 30.49
N ILE A 208 1.76 -8.86 30.10
CA ILE A 208 1.20 -7.86 31.02
C ILE A 208 -0.13 -8.34 31.60
N LYS A 209 -1.02 -8.89 30.77
CA LYS A 209 -2.30 -9.46 31.22
C LYS A 209 -2.08 -10.56 32.26
N ASP A 210 -1.16 -11.48 32.02
CA ASP A 210 -0.85 -12.57 32.94
C ASP A 210 -0.24 -12.04 34.25
N SER A 211 0.68 -11.07 34.16
CA SER A 211 1.27 -10.43 35.34
C SER A 211 0.21 -9.73 36.19
N MET A 212 -0.69 -8.97 35.56
CA MET A 212 -1.80 -8.33 36.27
C MET A 212 -2.79 -9.34 36.85
N LYS A 213 -3.04 -10.46 36.18
CA LYS A 213 -3.88 -11.54 36.71
C LYS A 213 -3.27 -12.13 37.99
N GLN A 214 -1.95 -12.39 38.01
CA GLN A 214 -1.25 -12.85 39.21
C GLN A 214 -1.33 -11.83 40.35
N ILE A 215 -1.18 -10.54 40.06
CA ILE A 215 -1.33 -9.47 41.06
C ILE A 215 -2.76 -9.45 41.63
N MET A 216 -3.78 -9.56 40.77
CA MET A 216 -5.18 -9.61 41.19
C MET A 216 -5.50 -10.82 42.07
N GLU A 217 -4.93 -11.99 41.76
CA GLU A 217 -5.04 -13.19 42.60
C GLU A 217 -4.41 -12.97 43.98
N LYS A 218 -3.22 -12.35 44.05
CA LYS A 218 -2.58 -12.00 45.33
C LYS A 218 -3.39 -10.98 46.13
N ILE A 219 -3.91 -9.93 45.48
CA ILE A 219 -4.76 -8.93 46.13
C ILE A 219 -6.01 -9.60 46.71
N LYS A 220 -6.64 -10.52 45.99
CA LYS A 220 -7.84 -11.24 46.47
C LYS A 220 -7.58 -11.96 47.78
N VAL A 221 -6.44 -12.64 47.91
CA VAL A 221 -6.04 -13.32 49.15
C VAL A 221 -5.89 -12.31 50.31
N VAL A 222 -5.25 -11.15 50.06
CA VAL A 222 -5.11 -10.09 51.07
C VAL A 222 -6.48 -9.54 51.48
N VAL A 223 -7.39 -9.31 50.54
CA VAL A 223 -8.75 -8.83 50.81
C VAL A 223 -9.54 -9.83 51.66
N GLU A 224 -9.39 -11.14 51.41
CA GLU A 224 -9.99 -12.18 52.25
C GLU A 224 -9.46 -12.15 53.68
N LYS A 225 -8.15 -11.95 53.88
CA LYS A 225 -7.54 -11.79 55.21
C LYS A 225 -8.03 -10.54 55.95
N VAL A 226 -8.09 -9.39 55.27
CA VAL A 226 -8.62 -8.16 55.86
C VAL A 226 -10.09 -8.33 56.26
N LYS A 227 -10.89 -8.98 55.40
CA LYS A 227 -12.30 -9.28 55.69
C LYS A 227 -12.46 -10.17 56.92
N GLU A 228 -11.59 -11.17 57.07
CA GLU A 228 -11.55 -12.05 58.24
C GLU A 228 -11.26 -11.24 59.52
N ILE A 229 -10.23 -10.38 59.51
CA ILE A 229 -9.87 -9.51 60.64
C ILE A 229 -11.03 -8.60 61.04
N ILE A 230 -11.64 -7.91 60.07
CA ILE A 230 -12.79 -7.01 60.33
C ILE A 230 -13.98 -7.77 60.88
N THR A 231 -14.24 -8.98 60.38
CA THR A 231 -15.32 -9.83 60.88
C THR A 231 -15.07 -10.24 62.32
N THR A 232 -13.82 -10.61 62.65
CA THR A 232 -13.41 -10.94 64.02
C THR A 232 -13.53 -9.74 64.94
N LEU A 233 -13.02 -8.57 64.53
CA LEU A 233 -13.18 -7.31 65.29
C LEU A 233 -14.66 -7.00 65.54
N LYS A 234 -15.52 -7.16 64.53
CA LYS A 234 -16.96 -6.96 64.67
C LYS A 234 -17.59 -7.92 65.68
N ARG A 235 -17.15 -9.18 65.73
CA ARG A 235 -17.63 -10.16 66.73
C ARG A 235 -17.17 -9.78 68.13
N ILE A 236 -15.89 -9.44 68.31
CA ILE A 236 -15.34 -9.02 69.61
C ILE A 236 -16.10 -7.80 70.13
N VAL A 237 -16.23 -6.75 69.33
CA VAL A 237 -16.96 -5.53 69.73
C VAL A 237 -18.42 -5.84 70.03
N LYS A 238 -19.09 -6.69 69.23
CA LYS A 238 -20.46 -7.13 69.52
C LYS A 238 -20.57 -7.88 70.85
N SER A 239 -19.60 -8.73 71.17
CA SER A 239 -19.54 -9.46 72.44
C SER A 239 -19.36 -8.50 73.62
N VAL A 240 -18.42 -7.56 73.51
CA VAL A 240 -18.16 -6.54 74.54
C VAL A 240 -19.40 -5.68 74.78
N ILE A 241 -20.03 -5.20 73.70
CA ILE A 241 -21.30 -4.47 73.78
C ILE A 241 -22.39 -5.32 74.46
N GLY A 242 -22.45 -6.62 74.16
CA GLY A 242 -23.40 -7.54 74.80
C GLY A 242 -23.20 -7.61 76.30
N VAL A 243 -21.95 -7.80 76.76
CA VAL A 243 -21.60 -7.82 78.19
C VAL A 243 -21.93 -6.48 78.86
N ILE A 244 -21.57 -5.37 78.23
CA ILE A 244 -21.88 -4.03 78.72
C ILE A 244 -23.39 -3.83 78.87
N LYS A 245 -24.17 -4.21 77.85
CA LYS A 245 -25.64 -4.12 77.89
C LYS A 245 -26.22 -4.97 79.01
N SER A 246 -25.76 -6.21 79.18
CA SER A 246 -26.21 -7.08 80.27
C SER A 246 -25.84 -6.52 81.65
N ALA A 247 -24.67 -5.91 81.81
CA ALA A 247 -24.26 -5.26 83.05
C ALA A 247 -25.15 -4.03 83.36
N TYR A 248 -25.48 -3.22 82.34
CA TYR A 248 -26.41 -2.10 82.50
C TYR A 248 -27.85 -2.55 82.78
N GLU A 249 -28.34 -3.60 82.13
CA GLU A 249 -29.67 -4.16 82.40
C GLU A 249 -29.75 -4.69 83.85
N TRP A 250 -28.72 -5.38 84.33
CA TRP A 250 -28.62 -5.80 85.72
C TRP A 250 -28.58 -4.61 86.68
N LEU A 251 -27.75 -3.60 86.38
CA LEU A 251 -27.62 -2.41 87.22
C LEU A 251 -28.93 -1.63 87.28
N ASN A 252 -29.65 -1.49 86.16
CA ASN A 252 -30.99 -0.91 86.13
C ASN A 252 -31.98 -1.70 86.98
N SER A 253 -31.86 -3.04 87.06
CA SER A 253 -32.67 -3.84 87.98
C SER A 253 -32.37 -3.52 89.45
N VAL A 254 -31.11 -3.23 89.81
CA VAL A 254 -30.72 -2.84 91.18
C VAL A 254 -31.17 -1.41 91.48
N VAL A 255 -30.94 -0.48 90.56
CA VAL A 255 -31.32 0.94 90.67
C VAL A 255 -32.83 1.14 90.58
N SER A 256 -33.61 0.18 90.07
CA SER A 256 -35.08 0.24 90.11
C SER A 256 -35.66 0.31 91.53
N MET A 257 -34.88 -0.06 92.56
CA MET A 257 -35.24 0.17 93.97
C MET A 257 -35.14 1.66 94.36
N CYS A 258 -34.36 2.44 93.62
CA CYS A 258 -34.27 3.88 93.70
C CYS A 258 -35.39 4.48 92.83
N GLY A 259 -36.35 5.17 93.45
CA GLY A 259 -37.45 5.74 92.70
C GLY A 259 -37.99 6.99 93.37
N LYS A 260 -38.44 7.95 92.56
CA LYS A 260 -39.02 9.22 93.02
C LYS A 260 -40.24 9.05 93.95
N LYS A 261 -40.88 7.86 93.96
CA LYS A 261 -42.01 7.52 94.85
C LYS A 261 -41.60 6.77 96.13
N LEU A 262 -40.40 6.20 96.20
CA LEU A 262 -39.99 5.28 97.28
C LEU A 262 -38.91 5.86 98.22
N GLY A 263 -38.27 6.98 97.86
CA GLY A 263 -37.14 7.55 98.60
C GLY A 263 -35.83 6.77 98.35
N THR A 264 -34.72 7.22 98.93
CA THR A 264 -33.46 6.45 98.88
C THR A 264 -33.55 5.19 99.76
N PRO A 265 -32.74 4.14 99.52
CA PRO A 265 -32.65 2.98 100.41
C PRO A 265 -32.47 3.33 101.89
N PHE A 266 -31.64 4.34 102.21
CA PHE A 266 -31.48 4.84 103.58
C PHE A 266 -32.78 5.44 104.14
N GLU A 267 -33.39 6.38 103.42
CA GLU A 267 -34.65 7.01 103.84
C GLU A 267 -35.78 5.99 104.03
N ARG A 268 -35.83 4.98 103.15
CA ARG A 268 -36.81 3.89 103.26
C ARG A 268 -36.58 3.03 104.50
N CYS A 269 -35.33 2.74 104.84
CA CYS A 269 -34.99 2.02 106.06
C CYS A 269 -35.41 2.82 107.31
N GLU A 270 -35.02 4.08 107.37
CA GLU A 270 -35.32 4.95 108.51
C GLU A 270 -36.84 5.11 108.70
N LYS A 271 -37.57 5.29 107.60
CA LYS A 271 -39.04 5.38 107.62
C LYS A 271 -39.72 4.08 108.07
N ALA A 272 -39.22 2.91 107.67
CA ALA A 272 -39.80 1.63 108.08
C ALA A 272 -39.60 1.36 109.58
N PHE A 273 -38.43 1.67 110.12
CA PHE A 273 -38.17 1.57 111.56
C PHE A 273 -38.91 2.64 112.37
N GLY A 274 -39.05 3.86 111.84
CA GLY A 274 -39.89 4.90 112.44
C GLY A 274 -41.34 4.45 112.56
N GLN A 275 -41.92 3.88 111.49
CA GLN A 275 -43.28 3.34 111.52
C GLN A 275 -43.44 2.17 112.51
N ALA A 276 -42.42 1.31 112.63
CA ALA A 276 -42.41 0.23 113.62
C ALA A 276 -42.32 0.74 115.06
N TYR A 277 -41.54 1.81 115.28
CA TYR A 277 -41.44 2.50 116.57
C TYR A 277 -42.77 3.13 116.98
N ASP A 278 -43.41 3.88 116.07
CA ASP A 278 -44.71 4.50 116.30
C ASP A 278 -45.77 3.45 116.64
N SER A 279 -45.79 2.34 115.89
CA SER A 279 -46.70 1.21 116.14
C SER A 279 -46.44 0.51 117.49
N CYS A 280 -45.17 0.47 117.95
CA CYS A 280 -44.79 -0.11 119.24
C CYS A 280 -45.35 0.72 120.41
N ILE A 281 -45.20 2.04 120.35
CA ILE A 281 -45.68 2.95 121.41
C ILE A 281 -47.20 2.98 121.49
N GLU A 282 -47.91 2.86 120.36
CA GLU A 282 -49.38 2.82 120.37
C GLU A 282 -49.94 1.51 120.93
N THR A 283 -49.21 0.40 120.84
CA THR A 283 -49.70 -0.95 121.21
C THR A 283 -49.30 -1.36 122.63
N VAL A 284 -48.19 -0.82 123.15
CA VAL A 284 -47.61 -1.23 124.44
C VAL A 284 -48.08 -0.30 125.58
N PRO A 285 -48.44 -0.84 126.77
CA PRO A 285 -48.84 -0.01 127.91
C PRO A 285 -47.68 0.87 128.42
N VAL A 286 -48.00 2.13 128.79
CA VAL A 286 -47.07 3.23 129.18
C VAL A 286 -45.93 2.85 130.14
N PHE A 287 -46.12 1.83 130.99
CA PHE A 287 -45.06 1.36 131.90
C PHE A 287 -43.89 0.65 131.19
N PHE A 288 -44.06 0.21 129.94
CA PHE A 288 -43.05 -0.56 129.17
C PHE A 288 -42.45 0.22 127.98
N ASP A 289 -42.65 1.54 127.88
CA ASP A 289 -42.17 2.39 126.78
C ASP A 289 -40.66 2.28 126.48
N VAL A 290 -39.86 1.94 127.50
CA VAL A 290 -38.40 1.77 127.38
C VAL A 290 -38.04 0.62 126.42
N LEU A 291 -38.88 -0.41 126.28
CA LEU A 291 -38.64 -1.54 125.37
C LEU A 291 -38.75 -1.14 123.90
N CYS A 292 -39.47 -0.05 123.58
CA CYS A 292 -39.62 0.44 122.21
C CYS A 292 -38.46 1.37 121.78
N LYS A 293 -37.64 1.89 122.71
CA LYS A 293 -36.53 2.80 122.38
C LYS A 293 -35.30 2.02 121.89
N VAL A 294 -35.21 1.85 120.57
CA VAL A 294 -34.13 1.16 119.87
C VAL A 294 -33.34 2.11 118.95
N THR A 295 -33.44 3.43 119.19
CA THR A 295 -33.02 4.50 118.28
C THR A 295 -31.56 4.42 117.84
N ASP A 296 -30.64 4.06 118.76
CA ASP A 296 -29.21 3.98 118.43
C ASP A 296 -28.87 2.76 117.56
N PHE A 297 -29.64 1.68 117.67
CA PHE A 297 -29.46 0.48 116.86
C PHE A 297 -30.05 0.66 115.45
N VAL A 298 -31.21 1.33 115.34
CA VAL A 298 -31.86 1.63 114.05
C VAL A 298 -30.94 2.43 113.13
N GLN A 299 -30.30 3.49 113.66
CA GLN A 299 -29.42 4.33 112.87
C GLN A 299 -28.17 3.56 112.39
N GLY A 300 -27.63 2.67 113.23
CA GLY A 300 -26.54 1.77 112.84
C GLY A 300 -26.93 0.79 111.73
N VAL A 301 -28.13 0.20 111.81
CA VAL A 301 -28.63 -0.76 110.81
C VAL A 301 -28.96 -0.06 109.49
N CYS A 302 -29.63 1.10 109.51
CA CYS A 302 -29.98 1.83 108.30
C CYS A 302 -28.77 2.47 107.62
N TYR A 303 -27.73 2.85 108.36
CA TYR A 303 -26.52 3.40 107.75
C TYR A 303 -25.80 2.40 106.82
N ILE A 304 -26.01 1.09 107.00
CA ILE A 304 -25.45 0.03 106.15
C ILE A 304 -25.88 0.20 104.68
N VAL A 305 -27.09 0.71 104.43
CA VAL A 305 -27.62 0.88 103.06
C VAL A 305 -27.34 2.26 102.46
N LYS A 306 -26.79 3.20 103.25
CA LYS A 306 -26.44 4.57 102.79
C LYS A 306 -25.48 4.62 101.59
N PRO A 307 -24.49 3.71 101.43
CA PRO A 307 -23.64 3.68 100.24
C PRO A 307 -24.41 3.45 98.92
N VAL A 308 -25.58 2.83 98.98
CA VAL A 308 -26.42 2.55 97.80
C VAL A 308 -27.06 3.83 97.26
N ASP A 309 -27.31 4.82 98.11
CA ASP A 309 -27.87 6.12 97.72
C ASP A 309 -26.97 6.86 96.72
N TYR A 310 -25.64 6.80 96.91
CA TYR A 310 -24.67 7.38 95.98
C TYR A 310 -24.68 6.67 94.60
N ILE A 311 -25.03 5.38 94.57
CA ILE A 311 -25.17 4.62 93.32
C ILE A 311 -26.45 5.05 92.59
N CYS A 312 -27.52 5.37 93.32
CA CYS A 312 -28.80 5.84 92.75
C CYS A 312 -28.66 7.18 92.01
N GLU A 313 -27.78 8.08 92.46
CA GLU A 313 -27.54 9.38 91.79
C GLU A 313 -26.63 9.27 90.57
N LEU A 314 -25.77 8.25 90.52
CA LEU A 314 -24.69 8.16 89.53
C LEU A 314 -25.13 7.60 88.16
N PHE A 315 -26.23 6.85 88.07
CA PHE A 315 -26.47 5.94 86.94
C PHE A 315 -27.69 6.23 86.03
N ASP A 316 -28.22 7.46 86.01
CA ASP A 316 -29.47 7.75 85.27
C ASP A 316 -29.31 8.02 83.75
N PHE A 317 -28.10 7.99 83.16
CA PHE A 317 -27.90 8.60 81.81
C PHE A 317 -27.22 7.77 80.71
N VAL A 318 -26.64 6.58 80.94
CA VAL A 318 -25.68 6.05 79.95
C VAL A 318 -25.78 4.54 79.70
N SER A 319 -26.59 4.10 78.73
CA SER A 319 -26.47 2.70 78.24
C SER A 319 -26.84 2.50 76.77
N ASP A 320 -28.01 2.96 76.31
CA ASP A 320 -28.49 2.60 74.96
C ASP A 320 -27.95 3.47 73.83
N GLU A 321 -27.72 4.76 74.08
CA GLU A 321 -27.24 5.69 73.06
C GLU A 321 -25.79 5.40 72.64
N ILE A 322 -24.92 5.09 73.62
CA ILE A 322 -23.52 4.72 73.37
C ILE A 322 -23.43 3.40 72.60
N VAL A 323 -24.20 2.39 72.99
CA VAL A 323 -24.19 1.07 72.33
C VAL A 323 -24.59 1.18 70.86
N ASN A 324 -25.66 1.93 70.58
CA ASN A 324 -26.14 2.13 69.21
C ASN A 324 -25.16 2.97 68.38
N PHE A 325 -24.53 4.00 68.97
CA PHE A 325 -23.51 4.80 68.32
C PHE A 325 -22.29 3.96 67.91
N VAL A 326 -21.75 3.15 68.82
CA VAL A 326 -20.58 2.29 68.54
C VAL A 326 -20.91 1.26 67.46
N LYS A 327 -22.08 0.62 67.52
CA LYS A 327 -22.53 -0.35 66.52
C LYS A 327 -22.67 0.28 65.13
N LYS A 328 -23.22 1.49 65.05
CA LYS A 328 -23.35 2.24 63.80
C LYS A 328 -21.97 2.58 63.22
N LYS A 329 -21.08 3.15 64.02
CA LYS A 329 -19.72 3.53 63.60
C LYS A 329 -18.89 2.35 63.12
N LEU A 330 -19.00 1.20 63.78
CA LEU A 330 -18.32 -0.02 63.36
C LEU A 330 -18.84 -0.55 62.02
N THR A 331 -20.13 -0.40 61.76
CA THR A 331 -20.75 -0.84 60.49
C THR A 331 -20.37 0.10 59.34
N GLU A 332 -20.35 1.42 59.59
CA GLU A 332 -19.82 2.43 58.67
C GLU A 332 -18.35 2.14 58.30
N PHE A 333 -17.50 1.92 59.31
CA PHE A 333 -16.10 1.56 59.11
C PHE A 333 -15.93 0.29 58.27
N SER A 334 -16.64 -0.79 58.61
CA SER A 334 -16.58 -2.05 57.84
C SER A 334 -17.00 -1.88 56.38
N SER A 335 -17.98 -1.02 56.10
CA SER A 335 -18.44 -0.72 54.75
C SER A 335 -17.40 0.08 53.96
N GLN A 336 -16.83 1.12 54.59
CA GLN A 336 -15.77 1.92 54.00
C GLN A 336 -14.54 1.08 53.64
N VAL A 337 -14.11 0.21 54.55
CA VAL A 337 -12.97 -0.67 54.27
C VAL A 337 -13.27 -1.61 53.11
N LYS A 338 -14.48 -2.20 53.03
CA LYS A 338 -14.86 -3.06 51.91
C LYS A 338 -14.79 -2.32 50.56
N ASN A 339 -15.15 -1.05 50.52
CA ASN A 339 -15.10 -0.24 49.29
C ASN A 339 -13.67 0.14 48.89
N ILE A 340 -12.79 0.41 49.86
CA ILE A 340 -11.37 0.69 49.62
C ILE A 340 -10.68 -0.51 48.94
N PHE A 341 -11.11 -1.73 49.26
CA PHE A 341 -10.53 -2.97 48.74
C PHE A 341 -11.25 -3.56 47.51
N TYR A 342 -12.22 -2.86 46.92
CA TYR A 342 -12.91 -3.34 45.70
C TYR A 342 -12.11 -2.97 44.45
N VAL A 343 -11.51 -3.98 43.79
CA VAL A 343 -10.75 -3.80 42.55
C VAL A 343 -11.37 -4.64 41.42
N SER A 344 -11.71 -4.02 40.29
CA SER A 344 -12.21 -4.68 39.08
C SER A 344 -11.41 -4.19 37.88
N VAL A 345 -10.59 -5.06 37.28
CA VAL A 345 -9.77 -4.74 36.11
C VAL A 345 -10.41 -5.36 34.87
N LYS A 346 -10.72 -4.53 33.87
CA LYS A 346 -11.18 -4.97 32.55
C LYS A 346 -10.09 -4.69 31.52
N PHE A 347 -9.71 -5.72 30.77
CA PHE A 347 -8.81 -5.60 29.63
C PHE A 347 -9.62 -5.55 28.34
N SER A 348 -9.66 -4.39 27.67
CA SER A 348 -10.20 -4.25 26.32
C SER A 348 -9.05 -4.06 25.33
N HIS A 349 -9.11 -4.77 24.20
CA HIS A 349 -8.16 -4.61 23.12
C HIS A 349 -8.91 -4.62 21.78
N ASN A 350 -8.93 -3.50 21.06
CA ASN A 350 -9.44 -3.44 19.69
C ASN A 350 -8.26 -3.33 18.69
N PHE A 351 -7.97 -4.42 17.98
CA PHE A 351 -7.14 -4.36 16.76
C PHE A 351 -8.05 -4.58 15.56
N GLU A 352 -8.55 -3.51 14.96
CA GLU A 352 -9.20 -3.58 13.66
C GLU A 352 -8.16 -3.39 12.55
N PHE A 353 -7.70 -4.50 11.99
CA PHE A 353 -6.98 -4.49 10.71
C PHE A 353 -7.97 -4.81 9.59
N HIS A 354 -8.61 -3.77 9.08
CA HIS A 354 -9.45 -3.87 7.88
C HIS A 354 -8.55 -3.89 6.64
N THR A 355 -8.28 -5.09 6.12
CA THR A 355 -7.92 -5.24 4.71
C THR A 355 -9.18 -5.40 3.89
N GLU A 356 -9.89 -4.30 3.63
CA GLU A 356 -10.96 -4.27 2.63
C GLU A 356 -10.33 -4.32 1.23
N GLN A 357 -10.02 -5.52 0.77
CA GLN A 357 -9.76 -5.74 -0.65
C GLN A 357 -10.85 -6.65 -1.20
N SER A 358 -11.63 -6.11 -2.13
CA SER A 358 -12.68 -6.83 -2.86
C SER A 358 -12.14 -7.98 -3.72
N LYS A 359 -10.84 -7.99 -4.01
CA LYS A 359 -10.12 -9.04 -4.76
C LYS A 359 -8.74 -9.28 -4.18
N SER A 360 -8.26 -10.51 -4.28
CA SER A 360 -6.87 -10.80 -3.92
C SER A 360 -5.90 -10.16 -4.93
N VAL A 361 -4.73 -9.74 -4.46
CA VAL A 361 -3.67 -9.17 -5.31
C VAL A 361 -3.29 -10.10 -6.47
N LYS A 362 -3.31 -11.41 -6.22
CA LYS A 362 -3.06 -12.43 -7.24
C LYS A 362 -4.11 -12.39 -8.34
N GLU A 363 -5.38 -12.19 -7.97
CA GLU A 363 -6.49 -12.05 -8.90
C GLU A 363 -6.43 -10.73 -9.67
N ILE A 364 -6.03 -9.63 -9.01
CA ILE A 364 -5.80 -8.33 -9.65
C ILE A 364 -4.68 -8.44 -10.70
N ALA A 365 -3.54 -9.04 -10.35
CA ALA A 365 -2.43 -9.26 -11.26
C ALA A 365 -2.80 -10.15 -12.46
N ALA A 366 -3.58 -11.20 -12.22
CA ALA A 366 -4.10 -12.07 -13.28
C ALA A 366 -5.09 -11.34 -14.21
N ASN A 367 -5.96 -10.49 -13.66
CA ASN A 367 -6.90 -9.69 -14.44
C ASN A 367 -6.18 -8.64 -15.31
N ILE A 368 -5.19 -7.93 -14.76
CA ILE A 368 -4.34 -7.00 -15.51
C ILE A 368 -3.63 -7.75 -16.64
N MET A 369 -3.10 -8.94 -16.37
CA MET A 369 -2.45 -9.77 -17.40
C MET A 369 -3.40 -10.15 -18.51
N MET A 370 -4.60 -10.64 -18.17
CA MET A 370 -5.60 -11.04 -19.16
C MET A 370 -5.98 -9.86 -20.04
N GLU A 371 -6.21 -8.69 -19.45
CA GLU A 371 -6.59 -7.51 -20.22
C GLU A 371 -5.46 -7.02 -21.13
N VAL A 372 -4.23 -6.96 -20.63
CA VAL A 372 -3.04 -6.60 -21.44
C VAL A 372 -2.85 -7.60 -22.57
N LYS A 373 -2.95 -8.91 -22.29
CA LYS A 373 -2.83 -9.97 -23.30
C LYS A 373 -3.94 -9.87 -24.34
N GLN A 374 -5.19 -9.71 -23.93
CA GLN A 374 -6.34 -9.62 -24.83
C GLN A 374 -6.27 -8.40 -25.77
N ARG A 375 -5.74 -7.27 -25.29
CA ARG A 375 -5.54 -6.06 -26.11
C ARG A 375 -4.30 -6.14 -27.00
N SER A 376 -3.22 -6.75 -26.51
CA SER A 376 -1.94 -6.82 -27.25
C SER A 376 -1.91 -7.97 -28.27
N GLU A 377 -2.54 -9.11 -28.03
CA GLU A 377 -2.53 -10.25 -28.96
C GLU A 377 -3.16 -9.91 -30.30
N LYS A 378 -4.27 -9.14 -30.31
CA LYS A 378 -4.91 -8.69 -31.55
C LYS A 378 -3.97 -7.79 -32.37
N ILE A 379 -3.20 -6.96 -31.69
CA ILE A 379 -2.22 -6.06 -32.31
C ILE A 379 -1.07 -6.88 -32.86
N VAL A 380 -0.45 -7.74 -32.05
CA VAL A 380 0.69 -8.59 -32.46
C VAL A 380 0.31 -9.49 -33.63
N TYR A 381 -0.85 -10.16 -33.58
CA TYR A 381 -1.32 -11.02 -34.66
C TYR A 381 -1.58 -10.26 -35.97
N PHE A 382 -2.14 -9.05 -35.89
CA PHE A 382 -2.31 -8.18 -37.05
C PHE A 382 -0.94 -7.81 -37.67
N PHE A 383 0.07 -7.54 -36.84
CA PHE A 383 1.42 -7.19 -37.33
C PHE A 383 2.21 -8.38 -37.89
N ASP A 384 2.02 -9.58 -37.35
CA ASP A 384 2.57 -10.81 -37.93
C ASP A 384 1.98 -11.07 -39.33
N TRP A 385 0.67 -10.89 -39.49
CA TRP A 385 0.01 -10.95 -40.80
C TRP A 385 0.51 -9.86 -41.75
N MET A 386 0.69 -8.63 -41.26
CA MET A 386 1.25 -7.52 -42.05
C MET A 386 2.69 -7.79 -42.50
N SER A 387 3.50 -8.54 -41.73
CA SER A 387 4.86 -8.92 -42.13
C SER A 387 4.87 -9.89 -43.31
N PHE A 388 3.88 -10.80 -43.37
CA PHE A 388 3.65 -11.66 -44.53
C PHE A 388 3.21 -10.85 -45.77
N VAL A 389 2.29 -9.90 -45.58
CA VAL A 389 1.86 -8.97 -46.63
C VAL A 389 3.00 -8.09 -47.12
N PHE A 390 3.88 -7.62 -46.23
CA PHE A 390 5.09 -6.86 -46.60
C PHE A 390 6.03 -7.68 -47.46
N SER A 391 6.21 -8.96 -47.15
CA SER A 391 7.02 -9.88 -47.96
C SER A 391 6.43 -10.06 -49.37
N PHE A 392 5.11 -10.19 -49.47
CA PHE A 392 4.41 -10.26 -50.76
C PHE A 392 4.46 -8.93 -51.54
N PHE A 393 4.31 -7.80 -50.86
CA PHE A 393 4.41 -6.46 -51.47
C PHE A 393 5.82 -6.17 -51.99
N PHE A 394 6.85 -6.62 -51.27
CA PHE A 394 8.23 -6.53 -51.72
C PHE A 394 8.44 -7.37 -52.99
N LEU A 395 7.92 -8.60 -53.04
CA LEU A 395 7.96 -9.43 -54.24
C LEU A 395 7.18 -8.78 -55.41
N TYR A 396 5.98 -8.26 -55.16
CA TYR A 396 5.18 -7.59 -56.18
C TYR A 396 5.89 -6.35 -56.77
N MET A 397 6.53 -5.54 -55.93
CA MET A 397 7.36 -4.40 -56.35
C MET A 397 8.60 -4.83 -57.15
N LEU A 398 9.10 -6.06 -56.99
CA LEU A 398 10.22 -6.59 -57.79
C LEU A 398 9.79 -7.05 -59.19
N PHE A 399 8.51 -7.38 -59.41
CA PHE A 399 7.98 -7.93 -60.66
C PHE A 399 7.20 -6.95 -61.53
N GLN A 400 6.94 -5.73 -61.03
CA GLN A 400 6.35 -4.61 -61.78
C GLN A 400 7.45 -3.68 -62.29
#